data_AF-A0A524AS80-F1
#
_entry.id   AF-A0A524AS80-F1
#
_cell.length_a   1.000
_cell.length_b   1.000
_cell.length_c   1.000
_cell.angle_alpha   90.00
_cell.angle_beta   90.00
_cell.angle_gamma   90.00
#
_symmetry.space_group_name_H-M   'P 1'
#
loop_
_entity.id
_entity.type
_entity.pdbx_description
1 polymer ?
#
loop_
_entity_poly.entity_id
_entity_poly.type
_entity_poly.pdbx_seq_one_letter_code
_entity_poly.pdbx_strand_id
1 'polypeptide(L)'
;MPKVEQVLYTYQELTELMLKDRGITSGHWAIFLKFRFSGGNIDVEGGTHPVAITLIEGIGFQRTDASFPLAVDASKVSKPAGRRSRVAAKSAQAS
;
A
#
# COMPACT_ATOMS: atom_id res chain seq x y z
N MET A 1 30.44 -6.78 -4.81
CA MET A 1 29.31 -6.80 -3.86
C MET A 1 28.23 -5.87 -4.39
N PRO A 2 26.96 -6.31 -4.50
CA PRO A 2 25.90 -5.43 -4.99
C PRO A 2 25.60 -4.33 -3.97
N LYS A 3 25.39 -3.10 -4.44
CA LYS A 3 24.92 -1.98 -3.61
C LYS A 3 23.41 -2.15 -3.42
N VAL A 4 22.97 -2.34 -2.18
CA VAL A 4 21.55 -2.46 -1.83
C VAL A 4 21.04 -1.09 -1.39
N GLU A 5 19.93 -0.64 -1.99
CA GLU A 5 19.21 0.57 -1.61
C GLU A 5 17.82 0.18 -1.08
N GLN A 6 17.38 0.81 0.00
CA GLN A 6 16.09 0.55 0.64
C GLN A 6 15.19 1.76 0.47
N VAL A 7 13.95 1.51 0.04
CA VAL A 7 12.88 2.53 -0.04
C VAL A 7 11.77 2.10 0.92
N LEU A 8 11.40 2.99 1.83
CA LEU A 8 10.36 2.76 2.83
C LEU A 8 9.12 3.59 2.49
N TYR A 9 7.96 3.00 2.72
CA TYR A 9 6.67 3.67 2.65
C TYR A 9 6.05 3.72 4.03
N THR A 10 5.42 4.84 4.35
CA THR A 10 4.46 4.92 5.45
C THR A 10 3.20 4.12 5.12
N TYR A 11 2.41 3.78 6.15
CA TYR A 11 1.15 3.08 5.96
C TYR A 11 0.16 3.85 5.08
N GLN A 12 0.14 5.18 5.18
CA GLN A 12 -0.69 6.03 4.35
C GLN A 12 -0.20 6.02 2.89
N GLU A 13 1.11 6.20 2.65
CA GLU A 13 1.65 6.16 1.28
C GLU A 13 1.41 4.82 0.60
N LEU A 14 1.59 3.70 1.31
CA LEU A 14 1.30 2.38 0.77
C LEU A 14 -0.19 2.24 0.45
N THR A 15 -1.07 2.76 1.31
CA THR A 15 -2.52 2.77 1.06
C THR A 15 -2.85 3.63 -0.17
N GLU A 16 -2.28 4.83 -0.29
CA GLU A 16 -2.46 5.68 -1.47
C GLU A 16 -2.02 4.99 -2.77
N LEU A 17 -0.88 4.28 -2.74
CA LEU A 17 -0.39 3.53 -3.89
C LEU A 17 -1.35 2.40 -4.28
N MET A 18 -1.85 1.63 -3.30
CA MET A 18 -2.82 0.57 -3.56
C MET A 18 -4.16 1.13 -4.09
N LEU A 19 -4.61 2.28 -3.60
CA LEU A 19 -5.81 2.95 -4.11
C LEU A 19 -5.61 3.42 -5.56
N LYS A 20 -4.44 4.00 -5.87
CA LYS A 20 -4.06 4.40 -7.24
C LYS A 20 -4.01 3.19 -8.17
N ASP A 21 -3.36 2.11 -7.75
CA ASP A 21 -3.26 0.84 -8.49
C ASP A 21 -4.64 0.27 -8.84
N ARG A 22 -5.58 0.32 -7.90
CA ARG A 22 -6.96 -0.16 -8.09
C ARG A 22 -7.91 0.85 -8.71
N GLY A 23 -7.46 2.07 -9.03
CA GLY A 23 -8.29 3.12 -9.62
C GLY A 23 -9.43 3.61 -8.70
N ILE A 24 -9.25 3.52 -7.38
CA ILE A 24 -10.25 3.93 -6.39
C ILE A 24 -10.10 5.42 -6.10
N THR A 25 -11.17 6.19 -6.29
CA THR A 25 -11.15 7.66 -6.20
C THR A 25 -12.11 8.26 -5.18
N SER A 26 -12.79 7.43 -4.38
CA SER A 26 -13.78 7.91 -3.40
C SER A 26 -13.81 7.06 -2.13
N GLY A 27 -14.29 7.66 -1.05
CA GLY A 27 -14.37 7.03 0.26
C GLY A 27 -13.09 7.17 1.11
N HIS A 28 -13.21 6.79 2.38
CA HIS A 28 -12.11 6.68 3.31
C HIS A 28 -11.64 5.22 3.36
N TRP A 29 -10.32 5.02 3.33
CA TRP A 29 -9.72 3.70 3.25
C TRP A 29 -8.53 3.61 4.18
N ALA A 30 -8.46 2.55 4.98
CA ALA A 30 -7.34 2.33 5.87
C ALA A 30 -6.55 1.10 5.45
N ILE A 31 -5.25 1.09 5.75
CA ILE A 31 -4.42 -0.11 5.56
C ILE A 31 -5.03 -1.29 6.34
N PHE A 32 -4.96 -2.47 5.75
CA PHE A 32 -5.38 -3.73 6.35
C PHE A 32 -4.19 -4.69 6.32
N LEU A 33 -3.88 -5.29 7.46
CA LEU A 33 -2.82 -6.28 7.61
C LEU A 33 -3.44 -7.58 8.14
N LYS A 34 -3.24 -8.67 7.41
CA LYS A 34 -3.64 -10.01 7.84
C LYS A 34 -2.45 -10.68 8.51
N PHE A 35 -2.53 -10.87 9.82
CA PHE A 35 -1.53 -11.61 10.58
C PHE A 35 -1.95 -13.07 10.76
N ARG A 36 -0.98 -13.97 10.69
CA ARG A 36 -1.10 -15.34 11.19
C ARG A 36 -0.23 -15.51 12.40
N PHE A 37 -0.82 -16.06 13.45
CA PHE A 37 -0.14 -16.44 14.67
C PHE A 37 -0.14 -17.95 14.76
N SER A 38 1.02 -18.54 15.00
CA SER A 38 1.13 -19.96 15.32
C SER A 38 2.11 -20.16 16.45
N GLY A 39 1.74 -21.04 17.39
CA GLY A 39 2.65 -21.53 18.41
C GLY A 39 3.23 -22.88 18.00
N GLY A 40 4.40 -23.18 18.52
CA GLY A 40 5.02 -24.49 18.39
C GLY A 40 6.05 -24.71 19.48
N ASN A 41 6.61 -25.90 19.52
CA ASN A 41 7.81 -26.19 20.30
C ASN A 41 8.95 -26.43 19.33
N ILE A 42 10.10 -25.81 19.56
CA ILE A 42 11.30 -26.00 18.73
C ILE A 42 12.41 -26.52 19.65
N ASP A 43 13.12 -27.54 19.19
CA ASP A 43 14.33 -28.01 19.83
C ASP A 43 15.50 -27.11 19.42
N VAL A 44 16.13 -26.50 20.41
CA VAL A 44 17.40 -25.80 20.28
C VAL A 44 18.40 -26.47 21.22
N GLU A 45 19.70 -26.28 21.00
CA GLU A 45 20.74 -26.94 21.81
C GLU A 45 20.51 -26.69 23.31
N GLY A 46 20.11 -27.75 24.03
CA GLY A 46 19.80 -27.68 25.46
C GLY A 46 18.34 -27.95 25.84
N GLY A 47 17.40 -28.07 24.88
CA GLY A 47 16.05 -28.54 25.17
C GLY A 47 14.96 -28.09 24.19
N THR A 48 13.73 -28.50 24.49
CA THR A 48 12.52 -28.12 23.78
C THR A 48 11.95 -26.83 24.37
N HIS A 49 11.80 -25.78 23.55
CA HIS A 49 11.29 -24.48 24.00
C HIS A 49 10.01 -24.08 23.26
N PRO A 50 9.05 -23.45 23.96
CA PRO A 50 7.87 -22.90 23.32
C PRO A 50 8.25 -21.67 22.48
N VAL A 51 7.66 -21.58 21.29
CA VAL A 51 7.88 -20.47 20.36
C VAL A 51 6.55 -19.90 19.87
N ALA A 52 6.57 -18.61 19.54
CA ALA A 52 5.50 -17.94 18.83
C ALA A 52 6.05 -17.44 17.48
N ILE A 53 5.33 -17.75 16.41
CA ILE A 53 5.62 -17.30 15.05
C ILE A 53 4.50 -16.36 14.63
N THR A 54 4.88 -15.14 14.23
CA THR A 54 3.97 -14.13 13.70
C THR A 54 4.35 -13.86 12.25
N LEU A 55 3.42 -14.07 11.32
CA LEU A 55 3.61 -13.81 9.90
C LEU A 55 2.61 -12.77 9.41
N ILE A 56 3.05 -11.91 8.48
CA ILE A 56 2.16 -11.10 7.66
C ILE A 56 1.75 -11.97 6.46
N GLU A 57 0.50 -12.40 6.42
CA GLU A 57 -0.05 -13.19 5.30
C GLU A 57 -0.57 -12.31 4.16
N GLY A 58 -0.95 -11.07 4.48
CA GLY A 58 -1.53 -10.17 3.49
C GLY A 58 -1.46 -8.72 3.92
N ILE A 59 -1.26 -7.86 2.93
CA ILE A 59 -1.34 -6.41 3.03
C ILE A 59 -2.37 -5.94 2.03
N GLY A 60 -3.31 -5.11 2.48
CA GLY A 60 -4.36 -4.57 1.65
C GLY A 60 -4.93 -3.29 2.24
N PHE A 61 -6.16 -2.97 1.86
CA PHE A 61 -6.89 -1.83 2.39
C PHE A 61 -8.36 -2.22 2.61
N GLN A 62 -9.02 -1.54 3.55
CA GLN A 62 -10.43 -1.71 3.87
C GLN A 62 -11.14 -0.37 3.87
N ARG A 63 -12.40 -0.36 3.44
CA ARG A 63 -13.21 0.85 3.46
C ARG A 63 -13.64 1.17 4.88
N THR A 64 -13.68 2.44 5.22
CA THR A 64 -14.09 2.92 6.54
C THR A 64 -15.15 4.01 6.39
N ASP A 65 -16.06 4.10 7.36
CA ASP A 65 -17.16 5.06 7.32
C ASP A 65 -16.75 6.44 7.84
N ALA A 66 -15.68 6.48 8.64
CA ALA A 66 -15.14 7.69 9.23
C ALA A 66 -13.68 7.91 8.82
N SER A 67 -13.27 9.17 8.87
CA SER A 67 -11.87 9.58 8.78
C SER A 67 -11.21 9.44 10.15
N PHE A 68 -9.98 8.91 10.17
CA PHE A 68 -9.14 8.75 11.36
C PHE A 68 -7.67 8.67 10.92
N PRO A 69 -6.67 8.67 11.84
CA PRO A 69 -5.27 8.84 11.47
C PRO A 69 -4.66 7.83 10.49
N LEU A 70 -5.24 6.63 10.32
CA LEU A 70 -4.77 5.65 9.33
C LEU A 70 -5.65 5.58 8.08
N ALA A 71 -6.71 6.38 8.02
CA ALA A 71 -7.58 6.48 6.86
C ALA A 71 -7.03 7.48 5.85
N VAL A 72 -7.01 7.06 4.60
CA VAL A 72 -6.69 7.85 3.42
C VAL A 72 -8.00 8.19 2.72
N ASP A 73 -8.20 9.48 2.43
CA ASP A 73 -9.31 9.96 1.61
C ASP A 73 -8.96 9.81 0.12
N ALA A 74 -9.54 8.81 -0.54
CA ALA A 74 -9.22 8.48 -1.93
C ALA A 74 -9.50 9.63 -2.91
N SER A 75 -10.38 10.58 -2.56
CA SER A 75 -10.65 11.75 -3.40
C SER A 75 -9.47 12.71 -3.49
N LYS A 76 -8.59 12.70 -2.48
CA LYS A 76 -7.38 13.55 -2.40
C LYS A 76 -6.16 12.89 -3.05
N VAL A 77 -6.20 11.58 -3.25
CA VAL A 77 -5.09 10.78 -3.79
C VAL A 77 -5.00 10.88 -5.31
N SER A 78 -6.15 10.94 -5.99
CA SER A 78 -6.24 11.15 -7.42
C SER A 78 -5.89 12.60 -7.76
N LYS A 79 -4.72 12.85 -8.35
CA LYS A 79 -4.56 14.07 -9.16
C LYS A 79 -5.55 13.95 -10.33
N PRO A 80 -6.40 14.96 -10.62
CA PRO A 80 -7.18 14.92 -11.85
C PRO A 80 -6.18 14.70 -12.98
N ALA A 81 -6.34 13.61 -13.72
CA ALA A 81 -5.46 13.25 -14.83
C ALA A 81 -5.21 14.53 -15.61
N GLY A 82 -3.97 15.05 -15.49
CA GLY A 82 -3.61 16.33 -16.04
C GLY A 82 -4.06 16.30 -17.48
N ARG A 83 -5.04 17.14 -17.80
CA ARG A 83 -5.63 17.35 -19.12
C ARG A 83 -4.48 17.23 -20.10
N ARG A 84 -4.30 16.06 -20.74
CA ARG A 84 -3.26 15.86 -21.77
C ARG A 84 -3.56 16.96 -22.75
N SER A 85 -2.74 18.01 -22.74
CA SER A 85 -3.08 19.23 -23.43
C SER A 85 -3.29 18.85 -24.89
N ARG A 86 -4.49 19.08 -25.40
CA ARG A 86 -4.88 18.82 -26.79
C ARG A 86 -4.20 19.82 -27.75
N VAL A 87 -3.09 20.42 -27.32
CA VAL A 87 -2.39 21.52 -28.01
C VAL A 87 -1.29 20.99 -28.93
N ALA A 88 -0.73 19.80 -28.68
CA ALA A 88 0.28 19.21 -29.57
C ALA A 88 -0.29 18.62 -30.89
N ALA A 89 -1.61 18.49 -31.02
CA ALA A 89 -2.24 17.91 -32.21
C ALA A 89 -2.64 18.93 -33.30
N LYS A 90 -2.37 20.23 -33.11
CA LYS A 90 -2.70 21.28 -34.10
C LYS A 90 -1.51 21.94 -34.79
N SER A 91 -0.27 21.61 -34.43
CA SER A 91 0.94 22.16 -35.07
C SER A 91 1.53 21.29 -36.18
N ALA A 92 0.97 20.10 -36.46
CA ALA A 92 1.45 19.18 -37.49
C ALA A 92 0.63 19.18 -38.80
N GLN A 93 -0.30 20.14 -38.98
CA GLN A 93 -1.12 20.26 -40.20
C GLN A 93 -1.06 21.65 -40.85
N ALA A 94 -0.09 22.48 -40.46
CA ALA A 94 0.17 23.76 -41.13
C ALA A 94 1.69 23.96 -41.27
N SER A 95 2.30 23.17 -42.16
CA SER A 95 3.60 23.44 -42.78
C SER A 95 3.67 22.68 -44.10
#